data_AF-A0A6B9ZLQ1-F1
#
_entry.id   AF-A0A6B9ZLQ1-F1
#
_cell.length_a   1.000
_cell.length_b   1.000
_cell.length_c   1.000
_cell.angle_alpha   90.00
_cell.angle_beta   90.00
_cell.angle_gamma   90.00
#
_symmetry.space_group_name_H-M   'P 1'
#
loop_
_entity.id
_entity.type
_entity.pdbx_description
1 polymer ?
#
loop_
_entity_poly.entity_id
_entity_poly.type
_entity_poly.pdbx_seq_one_letter_code
_entity_poly.pdbx_strand_id
1 'polypeptide(L)'
;MLKEKVLLPDTVENINEPLLAMEQYSIDANGDFYINIGDKHHLTYHNDRSRLTGCCGPSRDGLSNLVCVCRAEIGREVSDCLDPHFIILHHTGVLLKEDQDGLLEEILRLPVPDNERQALEMLIQYRQITALKQQLARLT
;
A
#
# COMPACT_ATOMS: atom_id res chain seq x y z
N MET A 1 -21.68 -2.93 -2.89
CA MET A 1 -21.98 -1.47 -2.86
C MET A 1 -22.31 -1.07 -1.43
N LEU A 2 -21.33 -0.56 -0.68
CA LEU A 2 -21.59 0.21 0.53
C LEU A 2 -21.23 1.66 0.19
N LYS A 3 -22.27 2.49 0.04
CA LYS A 3 -22.13 3.94 0.08
C LYS A 3 -22.11 4.32 1.55
N GLU A 4 -20.93 4.34 2.15
CA GLU A 4 -20.77 5.02 3.43
C GLU A 4 -20.21 6.41 3.15
N LYS A 5 -21.10 7.40 3.24
CA LYS A 5 -20.69 8.80 3.33
C LYS A 5 -20.01 8.98 4.68
N VAL A 6 -18.69 8.95 4.72
CA VAL A 6 -17.94 9.31 5.92
C VAL A 6 -17.78 10.82 5.92
N LEU A 7 -18.54 11.49 6.80
CA LEU A 7 -18.26 12.84 7.25
C LEU A 7 -17.33 12.72 8.46
N LEU A 8 -16.15 13.34 8.40
CA LEU A 8 -15.32 13.57 9.59
C LEU A 8 -14.97 15.05 9.68
N PRO A 9 -15.68 15.80 10.54
CA PRO A 9 -15.07 16.93 11.22
C PRO A 9 -15.07 16.62 12.71
N ASP A 10 -13.93 16.19 13.24
CA ASP A 10 -13.58 16.52 14.62
C ASP A 10 -12.07 16.63 14.75
N THR A 11 -11.65 17.82 15.15
CA THR A 11 -10.28 18.18 15.45
C THR A 11 -9.79 17.43 16.69
N VAL A 12 -8.65 16.77 16.56
CA VAL A 12 -7.56 16.68 17.56
C VAL A 12 -7.87 15.90 18.84
N GLU A 13 -8.10 14.59 18.73
CA GLU A 13 -7.72 13.68 19.84
C GLU A 13 -6.65 12.65 19.41
N ASN A 14 -6.57 12.28 18.12
CA ASN A 14 -5.73 11.15 17.67
C ASN A 14 -4.77 11.48 16.50
N ILE A 15 -4.06 12.61 16.57
CA ILE A 15 -3.10 13.09 15.53
C ILE A 15 -1.78 12.29 15.45
N ASN A 16 -1.68 11.15 16.13
CA ASN A 16 -0.54 10.21 16.06
C ASN A 16 -1.01 8.75 15.92
N GLU A 17 -2.29 8.54 15.66
CA GLU A 17 -2.86 7.19 15.49
C GLU A 17 -3.10 6.89 14.02
N PRO A 18 -3.12 5.60 13.63
CA PRO A 18 -3.49 5.23 12.28
C PRO A 18 -4.90 5.71 11.91
N LEU A 19 -5.04 6.27 10.70
CA LEU A 19 -6.35 6.69 10.16
C LEU A 19 -7.32 5.51 9.97
N LEU A 20 -6.78 4.34 9.66
CA LEU A 20 -7.51 3.11 9.34
C LEU A 20 -6.92 1.96 10.16
N ALA A 21 -7.70 0.94 10.48
CA ALA A 21 -7.15 -0.31 10.99
C ALA A 21 -6.34 -1.03 9.89
N MET A 22 -5.46 -1.95 10.28
CA MET A 22 -4.77 -2.82 9.30
C MET A 22 -5.79 -3.63 8.50
N GLU A 23 -5.41 -4.00 7.27
CA GLU A 23 -6.23 -4.76 6.32
C GLU A 23 -7.51 -4.04 5.86
N GLN A 24 -7.62 -2.74 6.12
CA GLN A 24 -8.70 -1.88 5.64
C GLN A 24 -8.16 -0.84 4.66
N TYR A 25 -9.00 -0.47 3.70
CA TYR A 25 -8.73 0.65 2.82
C TYR A 25 -9.98 1.50 2.62
N SER A 26 -9.78 2.78 2.30
CA SER A 26 -10.83 3.66 1.84
C SER A 26 -10.43 4.32 0.52
N ILE A 27 -11.41 4.86 -0.20
CA ILE A 27 -11.21 5.56 -1.48
C ILE A 27 -11.84 6.95 -1.34
N ASP A 28 -11.09 8.00 -1.67
CA ASP A 28 -11.60 9.36 -1.64
C ASP A 28 -12.41 9.73 -2.90
N ALA A 29 -12.85 10.99 -2.98
CA ALA A 29 -13.61 11.50 -4.13
C ALA A 29 -12.78 11.60 -5.42
N ASN A 30 -11.44 11.62 -5.33
CA ASN A 30 -10.54 11.63 -6.47
C ASN A 30 -10.19 10.22 -6.95
N GLY A 31 -10.54 9.19 -6.17
CA GLY A 31 -10.21 7.79 -6.44
C GLY A 31 -8.92 7.32 -5.77
N ASP A 32 -8.24 8.18 -5.01
CA ASP A 32 -7.02 7.83 -4.30
C ASP A 32 -7.33 6.89 -3.14
N PHE A 33 -6.45 5.92 -2.91
CA PHE A 33 -6.63 4.89 -1.90
C PHE A 33 -5.90 5.27 -0.62
N TYR A 34 -6.55 5.08 0.51
CA TYR A 34 -5.97 5.26 1.83
C TYR A 34 -5.82 3.89 2.48
N ILE A 35 -4.62 3.59 3.00
CA ILE A 35 -4.32 2.34 3.72
C ILE A 35 -3.58 2.64 5.02
N ASN A 36 -3.56 1.67 5.93
CA ASN A 36 -2.72 1.74 7.13
C ASN A 36 -1.23 1.67 6.77
N ILE A 37 -0.37 2.39 7.50
CA ILE A 37 1.09 2.36 7.31
C ILE A 37 1.70 0.95 7.51
N GLY A 38 1.06 0.10 8.31
CA GLY A 38 1.43 -1.30 8.54
C GLY A 38 1.10 -2.22 7.37
N ASP A 39 0.19 -1.80 6.48
CA ASP A 39 -0.13 -2.52 5.23
C ASP A 39 0.82 -2.15 4.08
N LYS A 40 1.88 -1.38 4.38
CA LYS A 40 2.91 -0.97 3.43
C LYS A 40 3.69 -2.18 2.93
N HIS A 41 3.34 -2.65 1.75
CA HIS A 41 3.99 -3.80 1.12
C HIS A 41 4.76 -3.40 -0.14
N HIS A 42 6.06 -3.74 -0.21
CA HIS A 42 6.93 -3.44 -1.36
C HIS A 42 6.99 -1.96 -1.79
N LEU A 43 6.81 -1.05 -0.83
CA LEU A 43 6.99 0.39 -1.00
C LEU A 43 8.19 0.86 -0.19
N THR A 44 9.13 1.54 -0.83
CA THR A 44 10.27 2.17 -0.17
C THR A 44 10.18 3.68 -0.29
N TYR A 45 10.90 4.42 0.57
CA TYR A 45 10.95 5.86 0.40
C TYR A 45 11.75 6.26 -0.83
N HIS A 46 11.34 7.36 -1.46
CA HIS A 46 12.10 7.99 -2.52
C HIS A 46 13.46 8.51 -2.00
N ASN A 47 14.52 8.43 -2.81
CA ASN A 47 15.88 8.82 -2.42
C ASN A 47 16.03 10.33 -2.15
N ASP A 48 15.18 11.14 -2.79
CA ASP A 48 15.10 12.58 -2.56
C ASP A 48 14.49 12.87 -1.18
N ARG A 49 15.37 13.22 -0.24
CA ARG A 49 14.99 13.50 1.15
C ARG A 49 14.13 14.74 1.30
N SER A 50 14.11 15.67 0.32
CA SER A 50 13.21 16.82 0.40
C SER A 50 11.74 16.45 0.22
N ARG A 51 11.42 15.18 -0.06
CA ARG A 51 10.04 14.66 -0.09
C ARG A 51 9.58 14.06 1.24
N LEU A 52 10.49 13.91 2.20
CA LEU A 52 10.24 13.44 3.55
C LEU A 52 10.21 14.65 4.49
N THR A 53 9.31 15.59 4.22
CA THR A 53 9.15 16.82 5.01
C THR A 53 8.27 16.56 6.21
N GLY A 54 8.53 17.20 7.34
CA GLY A 54 7.66 17.14 8.53
C GLY A 54 8.48 17.17 9.82
N CYS A 55 7.82 17.32 10.96
CA CYS A 55 8.50 17.49 12.25
C CYS A 55 9.05 16.16 12.81
N CYS A 56 8.22 15.12 12.77
CA CYS A 56 8.51 13.81 13.37
C CYS A 56 8.43 12.63 12.38
N GLY A 57 8.09 12.93 11.12
CA GLY A 57 7.91 11.97 10.04
C GLY A 57 7.44 12.71 8.77
N PRO A 58 7.22 11.98 7.66
CA PRO A 58 6.65 12.55 6.45
C PRO A 58 5.26 13.17 6.67
N SER A 59 5.09 14.42 6.24
CA SER A 59 3.85 15.19 6.30
C SER A 59 2.99 14.92 5.07
N ARG A 60 1.80 15.51 5.05
CA ARG A 60 0.91 15.48 3.88
C ARG A 60 1.45 16.26 2.67
N ASP A 61 2.36 17.21 2.88
CA ASP A 61 2.78 18.16 1.86
C ASP A 61 3.89 17.63 0.93
N GLY A 62 3.79 17.99 -0.35
CA GLY A 62 4.82 17.75 -1.38
C GLY A 62 4.53 16.58 -2.32
N LEU A 63 5.54 16.19 -3.10
CA LEU A 63 5.47 15.11 -4.11
C LEU A 63 5.52 13.71 -3.50
N SER A 64 4.99 12.69 -4.17
CA SER A 64 5.01 11.29 -3.72
C SER A 64 6.37 10.90 -3.11
N ASN A 65 6.30 10.31 -1.91
CA ASN A 65 7.49 9.89 -1.15
C ASN A 65 7.65 8.36 -1.11
N LEU A 66 6.69 7.60 -1.66
CA LEU A 66 6.74 6.15 -1.78
C LEU A 66 6.97 5.70 -3.22
N VAL A 67 7.87 4.74 -3.36
CA VAL A 67 8.32 4.15 -4.62
C VAL A 67 8.03 2.65 -4.59
N CYS A 68 7.35 2.16 -5.63
CA CYS A 68 7.13 0.73 -5.84
C CYS A 68 8.42 0.04 -6.30
N VAL A 69 8.48 -1.28 -6.17
CA VAL A 69 9.53 -2.14 -6.76
C VAL A 69 9.76 -1.89 -8.25
N CYS A 70 8.72 -1.52 -9.01
CA CYS A 70 8.85 -1.16 -10.42
C CYS A 70 9.44 0.26 -10.65
N ARG A 71 9.85 0.95 -9.59
CA ARG A 71 10.36 2.33 -9.54
C ARG A 71 9.33 3.43 -9.82
N ALA A 72 8.06 3.08 -9.95
CA ALA A 72 7.00 4.08 -10.03
C ALA A 72 6.80 4.77 -8.67
N GLU A 73 6.66 6.09 -8.70
CA GLU A 73 6.25 6.89 -7.54
C GLU A 73 4.73 6.86 -7.45
N ILE A 74 4.19 6.06 -6.53
CA ILE A 74 2.75 5.72 -6.54
C ILE A 74 2.00 6.17 -5.30
N GLY A 75 2.68 6.80 -4.35
CA GLY A 75 2.01 7.22 -3.13
C GLY A 75 2.84 8.07 -2.19
N ARG A 76 2.20 8.43 -1.09
CA ARG A 76 2.76 9.21 0.00
C ARG A 76 2.37 8.58 1.31
N GLU A 77 3.36 8.27 2.13
CA GLU A 77 3.14 8.06 3.54
C GLU A 77 3.02 9.41 4.24
N VAL A 78 2.05 9.49 5.15
CA VAL A 78 1.86 10.58 6.11
C VAL A 78 1.97 9.95 7.50
N SER A 79 3.00 10.33 8.23
CA SER A 79 3.32 9.84 9.57
C SER A 79 4.02 10.93 10.40
N ASP A 80 3.69 12.19 10.13
CA ASP A 80 4.03 13.30 11.02
C ASP A 80 3.07 13.35 12.23
N CYS A 81 3.41 14.16 13.22
CA CYS A 81 2.66 14.22 14.49
C CYS A 81 1.49 15.22 14.50
N LEU A 82 1.13 15.76 13.34
CA LEU A 82 0.05 16.72 13.13
C LEU A 82 -1.15 16.10 12.41
N ASP A 83 -0.92 15.03 11.65
CA ASP A 83 -1.92 14.26 10.91
C ASP A 83 -2.05 12.83 11.48
N PRO A 84 -3.24 12.20 11.43
CA PRO A 84 -3.34 10.75 11.57
C PRO A 84 -2.40 10.02 10.59
N HIS A 85 -1.89 8.85 10.96
CA HIS A 85 -0.94 8.12 10.14
C HIS A 85 -1.63 7.29 9.06
N PHE A 86 -1.22 7.43 7.81
CA PHE A 86 -1.75 6.64 6.69
C PHE A 86 -0.81 6.67 5.48
N ILE A 87 -1.12 5.86 4.48
CA ILE A 87 -0.54 5.97 3.14
C ILE A 87 -1.65 6.32 2.16
N ILE A 88 -1.39 7.30 1.30
CA ILE A 88 -2.17 7.60 0.10
C ILE A 88 -1.50 6.91 -1.08
N LEU A 89 -2.22 6.09 -1.82
CA LEU A 89 -1.82 5.58 -3.12
C LEU A 89 -2.61 6.31 -4.22
N HIS A 90 -1.89 6.92 -5.15
CA HIS A 90 -2.49 7.72 -6.20
C HIS A 90 -3.14 6.83 -7.27
N HIS A 91 -4.42 7.03 -7.54
CA HIS A 91 -5.20 6.22 -8.48
C HIS A 91 -4.64 6.22 -9.91
N THR A 92 -3.82 7.21 -10.26
CA THR A 92 -3.13 7.28 -11.54
C THR A 92 -1.99 6.25 -11.67
N GLY A 93 -1.47 5.76 -10.54
CA GLY A 93 -0.33 4.83 -10.47
C GLY A 93 -0.70 3.44 -9.95
N VAL A 94 -1.90 3.25 -9.41
CA VAL A 94 -2.35 1.97 -8.84
C VAL A 94 -3.73 1.57 -9.36
N LEU A 95 -3.99 0.27 -9.39
CA LEU A 95 -5.29 -0.30 -9.73
C LEU A 95 -5.69 -1.30 -8.64
N LEU A 96 -6.92 -1.21 -8.17
CA LEU A 96 -7.49 -2.21 -7.27
C LEU A 96 -7.68 -3.53 -8.04
N LYS A 97 -7.14 -4.61 -7.48
CA LYS A 97 -7.33 -5.97 -7.99
C LYS A 97 -7.77 -6.87 -6.84
N GLU A 98 -8.89 -7.54 -7.03
CA GLU A 98 -9.32 -8.60 -6.13
C GLU A 98 -8.57 -9.90 -6.47
N ASP A 99 -8.12 -10.61 -5.44
CA ASP A 99 -7.63 -11.97 -5.60
C ASP A 99 -8.81 -12.92 -5.80
N GLN A 100 -9.04 -13.30 -7.06
CA GLN A 100 -10.13 -14.19 -7.43
C GLN A 100 -9.74 -15.67 -7.35
N ASP A 101 -8.44 -15.96 -7.35
CA ASP A 101 -7.92 -17.32 -7.46
C ASP A 101 -7.44 -17.86 -6.10
N GLY A 102 -7.38 -17.01 -5.06
CA GLY A 102 -6.82 -17.35 -3.74
C GLY A 102 -5.31 -17.55 -3.74
N LEU A 103 -4.65 -17.18 -4.85
CA LEU A 103 -3.22 -17.45 -5.06
C LEU A 103 -2.35 -16.50 -4.25
N LEU A 104 -2.83 -15.29 -3.94
CA LEU A 104 -2.06 -14.35 -3.12
C LEU A 104 -1.94 -14.87 -1.69
N GLU A 105 -3.04 -15.35 -1.13
CA GLU A 105 -3.05 -15.96 0.22
C GLU A 105 -2.17 -17.21 0.28
N GLU A 106 -2.15 -18.02 -0.77
CA GLU A 106 -1.25 -19.17 -0.90
C GLU A 106 0.21 -18.73 -0.87
N ILE A 107 0.61 -17.75 -1.70
CA ILE A 107 1.98 -17.21 -1.75
C ILE A 107 2.42 -16.66 -0.40
N LEU A 108 1.57 -15.89 0.28
CA LEU A 108 1.89 -15.27 1.57
C LEU A 108 2.16 -16.31 2.67
N ARG A 109 1.62 -17.53 2.54
CA ARG A 109 1.82 -18.62 3.49
C ARG A 109 3.01 -19.52 3.17
N LEU A 110 3.62 -19.39 1.99
CA LEU A 110 4.73 -20.25 1.60
C LEU A 110 5.95 -20.04 2.51
N PRO A 111 6.64 -21.11 2.92
CA PRO A 111 7.87 -21.04 3.70
C PRO A 111 9.08 -20.75 2.79
N VAL A 112 8.97 -19.74 1.93
CA VAL A 112 10.03 -19.31 1.00
C VAL A 112 10.63 -17.97 1.42
N PRO A 113 11.90 -17.70 1.07
CA PRO A 113 12.54 -16.41 1.29
C PRO A 113 11.75 -15.24 0.64
N ASP A 114 11.86 -14.04 1.22
CA ASP A 114 11.12 -12.85 0.77
C ASP A 114 11.37 -12.49 -0.70
N ASN A 115 12.59 -12.68 -1.20
CA ASN A 115 12.91 -12.44 -2.60
C ASN A 115 12.19 -13.41 -3.56
N GLU A 116 11.99 -14.66 -3.15
CA GLU A 116 11.23 -15.65 -3.92
C GLU A 116 9.74 -15.35 -3.86
N ARG A 117 9.23 -15.03 -2.66
CA ARG A 117 7.84 -14.59 -2.46
C ARG A 117 7.50 -13.40 -3.35
N GLN A 118 8.35 -12.37 -3.33
CA GLN A 118 8.21 -11.18 -4.16
C GLN A 118 8.18 -11.51 -5.66
N ALA A 119 9.00 -12.46 -6.11
CA ALA A 119 8.98 -12.91 -7.50
C ALA A 119 7.64 -13.58 -7.86
N LEU A 120 7.07 -14.39 -6.97
CA LEU A 120 5.75 -15.01 -7.15
C LEU A 120 4.64 -13.97 -7.18
N GLU A 121 4.68 -12.97 -6.29
CA GLU A 121 3.70 -11.87 -6.27
C GLU A 121 3.75 -11.04 -7.56
N MET A 122 4.93 -10.81 -8.11
CA MET A 122 5.07 -10.17 -9.42
C MET A 122 4.35 -10.97 -10.52
N LEU A 123 4.41 -12.30 -10.50
CA LEU A 123 3.67 -13.11 -11.48
C LEU A 123 2.15 -12.92 -11.35
N ILE A 124 1.61 -12.82 -10.12
CA ILE A 124 0.20 -12.44 -9.91
C ILE A 124 -0.09 -11.05 -10.47
N GLN A 125 0.75 -10.07 -10.11
CA GLN A 125 0.57 -8.67 -10.50
C GLN A 125 0.49 -8.50 -12.02
N TYR A 126 1.32 -9.25 -12.77
CA TYR A 126 1.35 -9.26 -14.23
C TYR A 126 0.44 -10.32 -14.88
N ARG A 127 -0.46 -10.95 -14.11
CA ARG A 127 -1.42 -11.98 -14.57
C ARG A 127 -0.76 -13.17 -15.27
N GLN A 128 0.46 -13.54 -14.87
CA GLN A 128 1.20 -14.70 -15.37
C GLN A 128 0.82 -15.99 -14.61
N ILE A 129 -0.48 -16.28 -14.52
CA ILE A 129 -1.04 -17.35 -13.66
C ILE A 129 -0.49 -18.74 -14.01
N THR A 130 -0.29 -19.05 -15.29
CA THR A 130 0.29 -20.34 -15.70
C THR A 130 1.72 -20.52 -15.22
N ALA A 131 2.55 -19.48 -15.33
CA ALA A 131 3.93 -19.52 -14.86
C ALA A 131 3.98 -19.65 -13.33
N LEU A 132 3.11 -18.92 -12.62
CA LEU A 132 2.98 -19.01 -11.19
C LEU A 132 2.63 -20.42 -10.73
N LYS A 133 1.59 -21.04 -11.29
CA LYS A 133 1.18 -22.41 -10.94
C LYS A 133 2.31 -23.42 -11.15
N GLN A 134 3.12 -23.25 -12.19
CA GLN A 134 4.29 -24.09 -12.42
C GLN A 134 5.40 -23.90 -11.37
N GLN A 135 5.59 -22.68 -10.86
CA GLN A 135 6.55 -22.41 -9.79
C GLN A 135 6.05 -22.94 -8.45
N LEU A 136 4.78 -22.70 -8.11
CA LEU A 136 4.16 -23.23 -6.88
C LEU A 136 4.29 -24.75 -6.80
N ALA A 137 4.00 -25.47 -7.89
CA ALA A 137 4.14 -26.93 -7.96
C ALA A 137 5.57 -27.46 -7.75
N ARG A 138 6.60 -26.60 -7.79
CA ARG A 138 8.00 -26.97 -7.50
C ARG A 138 8.38 -26.69 -6.04
N LEU A 139 7.61 -25.88 -5.34
CA LEU A 139 7.84 -25.43 -3.97
C LEU A 139 7.02 -26.22 -2.95
N THR A 140 5.97 -26.90 -3.40
CA THR A 140 5.16 -27.89 -2.66
C THR A 140 5.72 -29.29 -2.80
#